data_AF-W1XS76-F1
#
_entry.id   AF-W1XS76-F1
#
_cell.length_a   1.000
_cell.length_b   1.000
_cell.length_c   1.000
_cell.angle_alpha   90.00
_cell.angle_beta   90.00
_cell.angle_gamma   90.00
#
_symmetry.space_group_name_H-M   'P 1'
#
loop_
_entity.id
_entity.type
_entity.pdbx_description
1 polymer ?
#
loop_
_entity_poly.entity_id
_entity_poly.type
_entity_poly.pdbx_seq_one_letter_code
_entity_poly.pdbx_strand_id
1 'polypeptide(L)' 'MVAIPLLFGRLTAADYEDNVAQDKRIDALREKINCFEDPAFTADYHDPEKRAIANAIT' A
#
# COMPACT_ATOMS: atom_id res chain seq x y z
N MET A 1 2.31 2.73 3.55
CA MET A 1 0.87 2.79 3.27
C MET A 1 0.17 1.46 3.47
N VAL A 2 0.54 0.34 2.83
CA VAL A 2 -0.18 -0.95 2.97
C VAL A 2 0.00 -1.62 4.35
N ALA A 3 1.21 -1.61 4.91
CA ALA A 3 1.50 -2.27 6.19
C ALA A 3 0.70 -1.68 7.38
N ILE A 4 0.41 -0.38 7.37
CA ILE A 4 -0.26 0.32 8.46
C ILE A 4 -1.73 -0.16 8.63
N PRO A 5 -2.61 -0.13 7.60
CA PRO A 5 -3.93 -0.74 7.65
C PRO A 5 -3.92 -2.21 8.03
N LEU A 6 -2.96 -3.01 7.56
CA LEU A 6 -2.89 -4.43 7.91
C LEU A 6 -2.61 -4.66 9.40
N LEU A 7 -1.77 -3.82 10.02
CA LEU A 7 -1.44 -3.93 11.43
C LEU A 7 -2.46 -3.26 12.36
N PHE A 8 -3.04 -2.14 11.93
CA PHE A 8 -3.79 -1.23 12.80
C PHE A 8 -5.26 -1.01 12.39
N GLY A 9 -5.66 -1.48 11.20
CA GLY A 9 -7.03 -1.31 10.69
C GLY A 9 -7.41 0.13 10.30
N ARG A 10 -6.41 1.03 10.16
CA ARG A 10 -6.61 2.44 9.83
C ARG A 10 -5.45 2.98 9.00
N LEU A 11 -5.63 4.17 8.41
CA LEU A 11 -4.55 4.98 7.86
C LEU A 11 -4.92 6.46 7.96
N THR A 12 -4.26 7.17 8.87
CA THR A 12 -4.47 8.59 9.15
C THR A 12 -3.17 9.37 8.95
N ALA A 13 -3.24 10.70 8.93
CA ALA A 13 -2.06 11.55 8.82
C ALA A 13 -1.04 11.29 9.96
N ALA A 14 -1.53 11.02 11.17
CA ALA A 14 -0.68 10.75 12.32
C ALA A 14 0.11 9.43 12.20
N ASP A 15 -0.33 8.48 11.37
CA ASP A 15 0.38 7.20 11.20
C ASP A 15 1.67 7.34 10.36
N TYR A 16 1.96 8.54 9.83
CA TYR A 16 3.22 8.85 9.14
C TYR A 16 4.29 9.48 10.05
N GLU A 17 3.95 9.82 11.29
CA GLU A 17 4.85 10.48 12.24
C GLU A 17 5.90 9.50 12.81
N ASP A 18 7.03 10.04 13.26
CA ASP A 18 8.19 9.25 13.71
C ASP A 18 7.83 8.25 14.81
N ASN A 19 6.97 8.63 15.75
CA ASN A 19 6.56 7.76 16.85
C ASN A 19 5.87 6.47 16.38
N VAL A 20 5.11 6.53 15.29
CA VAL A 20 4.48 5.35 14.67
C VAL A 20 5.50 4.62 13.81
N ALA A 21 6.32 5.33 13.03
CA ALA A 21 7.34 4.76 12.17
C ALA A 21 8.40 3.92 12.94
N GLN A 22 8.64 4.20 14.23
CA GLN A 22 9.54 3.42 15.08
C GLN A 22 9.00 2.03 15.50
N ASP A 23 7.73 1.71 15.22
CA ASP A 23 7.21 0.36 15.49
C ASP A 23 7.85 -0.66 14.54
N LYS A 24 8.77 -1.46 15.07
CA LYS A 24 9.55 -2.47 14.34
C LYS A 24 8.69 -3.49 13.59
N ARG A 25 7.42 -3.67 13.96
CA ARG A 25 6.50 -4.58 13.24
C ARG A 25 6.17 -4.07 11.84
N ILE A 26 6.23 -2.75 11.62
CA ILE A 26 5.98 -2.15 10.30
C ILE A 26 7.05 -2.60 9.32
N ASP A 27 8.32 -2.45 9.69
CA ASP A 27 9.43 -2.83 8.81
C ASP A 27 9.53 -4.34 8.64
N ALA A 28 9.32 -5.11 9.72
CA ALA A 28 9.26 -6.57 9.63
C ALA A 28 8.14 -7.09 8.72
N LEU A 29 7.02 -6.36 8.59
CA LEU A 29 5.96 -6.67 7.63
C LEU A 29 6.34 -6.21 6.21
N ARG A 30 6.91 -5.01 6.05
CA ARG A 30 7.36 -4.48 4.76
C ARG A 30 8.40 -5.38 4.09
N GLU A 31 9.32 -5.95 4.85
CA GLU A 31 10.32 -6.91 4.34
C GLU A 31 9.70 -8.16 3.69
N LYS A 32 8.45 -8.48 4.03
CA LYS A 32 7.71 -9.61 3.46
C LYS A 32 6.83 -9.24 2.27
N ILE A 33 6.68 -7.94 1.99
CA ILE A 33 5.84 -7.44 0.90
C ILE A 33 6.70 -7.30 -0.35
N ASN A 34 6.29 -8.01 -1.41
CA ASN A 34 6.86 -7.85 -2.74
C ASN A 34 5.85 -7.11 -3.62
N CYS A 35 6.32 -6.13 -4.38
CA CYS A 35 5.48 -5.34 -5.28
C CYS A 35 5.82 -5.72 -6.72
N PHE A 36 4.79 -6.08 -7.49
CA PHE A 36 4.91 -6.42 -8.91
C PHE A 36 3.91 -5.60 -9.71
N GLU A 37 4.28 -5.28 -10.94
CA GLU A 37 3.35 -4.68 -11.89
C GLU A 37 2.36 -5.73 -12.40
N ASP A 38 1.08 -5.36 -12.43
CA ASP A 38 0.09 -6.01 -13.29
C ASP A 38 -0.14 -5.12 -14.53
N PRO A 39 0.31 -5.54 -15.74
CA PRO A 39 0.17 -4.74 -16.94
C PRO A 39 -1.28 -4.35 -17.27
N ALA A 40 -2.26 -5.15 -16.84
CA ALA A 40 -3.67 -4.82 -17.02
C ALA A 40 -4.08 -3.63 -16.15
N PHE A 41 -3.58 -3.54 -14.91
CA PHE A 41 -3.83 -2.39 -14.04
C PHE A 41 -3.20 -1.13 -14.62
N THR A 42 -1.99 -1.22 -15.17
CA THR A 42 -1.33 -0.10 -15.85
C THR A 42 -2.14 0.38 -17.06
N ALA A 43 -2.60 -0.54 -17.91
CA ALA A 43 -3.41 -0.20 -19.07
C ALA A 43 -4.73 0.49 -18.67
N ASP A 44 -5.43 -0.06 -17.69
CA ASP A 44 -6.71 0.46 -17.20
C ASP A 44 -6.58 1.79 -16.45
N TYR A 45 -5.41 2.09 -15.89
CA TYR A 45 -5.10 3.41 -15.32
C TYR A 45 -5.06 4.50 -16.40
N HIS A 46 -4.49 4.19 -17.57
CA HIS A 46 -4.35 5.14 -18.68
C HIS A 46 -5.56 5.22 -19.62
N ASP A 47 -6.45 4.22 -19.59
CA ASP A 47 -7.71 4.26 -20.33
C ASP A 47 -8.57 5.46 -19.84
N PRO A 48 -8.85 6.47 -20.70
CA PRO A 48 -9.60 7.67 -20.31
C PRO A 48 -11.01 7.41 -19.81
N GLU A 49 -11.63 6.31 -20.24
CA GLU A 49 -12.98 5.91 -19.85
C GLU A 49 -13.00 5.17 -18.52
N LYS A 50 -11.90 4.52 -18.14
CA LYS A 50 -11.77 3.79 -16.86
C LYS A 50 -11.09 4.62 -15.77
N ARG A 51 -9.89 5.12 -16.04
CA ARG A 51 -9.01 5.80 -15.08
C ARG A 51 -8.89 5.03 -13.76
N ALA A 52 -8.73 3.71 -13.86
CA ALA A 52 -8.76 2.83 -12.70
C ALA A 52 -7.55 3.08 -11.80
N ILE A 53 -7.73 3.00 -10.48
CA ILE A 53 -6.64 3.08 -9.48
C ILE A 53 -6.54 1.74 -8.75
N ALA A 54 -6.23 0.69 -9.51
CA ALA A 54 -6.28 -0.67 -9.02
C ALA A 54 -5.03 -1.02 -8.17
N ASN A 55 -5.23 -1.89 -7.18
CA ASN A 55 -4.20 -2.58 -6.42
C ASN A 55 -4.77 -3.93 -5.95
N ALA A 56 -3.91 -4.92 -5.75
CA ALA A 56 -4.31 -6.24 -5.28
C ALA A 56 -3.33 -6.78 -4.23
N ILE A 57 -3.83 -7.67 -3.37
CA ILE A 57 -3.03 -8.44 -2.42
C ILE A 57 -3.35 -9.92 -2.71
N THR A 58 -2.31 -10.72 -2.93
CA THR A 58 -2.38 -12.13 -3.32
C THR A 58 -1.63 -13.02 -2.36
#